data_AF-H0SA42-F1
#
_entry.id   AF-H0SA42-F1
#
_cell.length_a   1.000
_cell.length_b   1.000
_cell.length_c   1.000
_cell.angle_alpha   90.00
_cell.angle_beta   90.00
_cell.angle_gamma   90.00
#
_symmetry.space_group_name_H-M   'P 1'
#
loop_
_entity.id
_entity.type
_entity.pdbx_description
1 polymer ?
#
loop_
_entity_poly.entity_id
_entity_poly.type
_entity_poly.pdbx_seq_one_letter_code
_entity_poly.pdbx_strand_id
1 'polypeptide(L)'
;MFLVGPDGSGKSHLAAIWAERAGARSLSAHALEAGAVPGALATGALVLEDLTAADLDERALFHLLNLARQDEAYILITAREAPVALPIVLADLRSRLRAVPVITLLPPDDQLFRALIVKLAADRQLAIDETVVSYLATRIERSYAAARQTVALLDGESLRLGRPVTRALAAELLRDG
;
A
#
# COMPACT_ATOMS: atom_id res chain seq x y z
N MET A 1 -6.07 -5.82 12.02
CA MET A 1 -5.39 -6.68 11.04
C MET A 1 -4.11 -5.97 10.60
N PHE A 2 -3.05 -6.72 10.32
CA PHE A 2 -1.82 -6.21 9.73
C PHE A 2 -1.69 -6.65 8.28
N LEU A 3 -1.29 -5.71 7.42
CA LEU A 3 -0.88 -5.93 6.05
C LEU A 3 0.62 -5.65 5.95
N VAL A 4 1.41 -6.71 5.79
CA VAL A 4 2.87 -6.67 5.90
C VAL A 4 3.49 -6.95 4.54
N GLY A 5 4.61 -6.33 4.21
CA GLY A 5 5.34 -6.63 2.97
C GLY A 5 6.37 -5.57 2.62
N PRO A 6 7.24 -5.83 1.64
CA PRO A 6 8.30 -4.89 1.25
C PRO A 6 7.74 -3.60 0.63
N ASP A 7 8.62 -2.64 0.41
CA ASP A 7 8.29 -1.45 -0.37
C ASP A 7 7.78 -1.82 -1.75
N GLY A 8 6.82 -1.05 -2.23
CA GLY A 8 6.23 -1.27 -3.54
C GLY A 8 5.42 -2.56 -3.69
N SER A 9 5.09 -3.31 -2.62
CA SER A 9 4.22 -4.50 -2.71
C SER A 9 2.72 -4.19 -2.86
N GLY A 10 2.32 -2.92 -2.75
CA GLY A 10 0.93 -2.50 -2.91
C GLY A 10 0.12 -2.36 -1.61
N LYS A 11 0.76 -2.42 -0.43
CA LYS A 11 0.10 -2.26 0.88
C LYS A 11 -0.83 -1.04 0.95
N SER A 12 -0.30 0.15 0.68
CA SER A 12 -1.08 1.40 0.77
C SER A 12 -2.18 1.49 -0.29
N HIS A 13 -2.04 0.78 -1.43
CA HIS A 13 -3.13 0.72 -2.41
C HIS A 13 -4.30 -0.13 -1.89
N LEU A 14 -4.00 -1.31 -1.36
CA LEU A 14 -5.03 -2.17 -0.76
C LEU A 14 -5.66 -1.53 0.48
N ALA A 15 -4.87 -0.83 1.28
CA ALA A 15 -5.36 -0.08 2.43
C ALA A 15 -6.27 1.08 2.02
N ALA A 16 -5.95 1.81 0.94
CA ALA A 16 -6.82 2.84 0.40
C ALA A 16 -8.15 2.29 -0.13
N ILE A 17 -8.14 1.16 -0.86
CA ILE A 17 -9.37 0.48 -1.31
C ILE A 17 -10.22 0.05 -0.12
N TRP A 18 -9.58 -0.53 0.91
CA TRP A 18 -10.29 -0.93 2.12
C TRP A 18 -10.87 0.28 2.84
N ALA A 19 -10.12 1.37 2.97
CA ALA A 19 -10.56 2.59 3.62
C ALA A 19 -11.78 3.19 2.93
N GLU A 20 -11.77 3.28 1.60
CA GLU A 20 -12.89 3.75 0.81
C GLU A 20 -14.15 2.88 1.05
N ARG A 21 -14.00 1.56 0.97
CA ARG A 21 -15.11 0.62 1.16
C ARG A 21 -15.66 0.59 2.58
N ALA A 22 -14.81 0.76 3.57
CA ALA A 22 -15.16 0.72 4.99
C ALA A 22 -15.56 2.09 5.56
N GLY A 23 -15.40 3.18 4.80
CA GLY A 23 -15.51 4.54 5.33
C GLY A 23 -14.44 4.85 6.38
N ALA A 24 -13.28 4.19 6.30
CA ALA A 24 -12.22 4.35 7.27
C ALA A 24 -11.48 5.68 7.07
N ARG A 25 -11.08 6.29 8.18
CA ARG A 25 -10.06 7.34 8.12
C ARG A 25 -8.70 6.71 7.89
N SER A 26 -7.76 7.47 7.35
CA SER A 26 -6.36 7.06 7.22
C SER A 26 -5.45 8.01 8.00
N LEU A 27 -4.55 7.44 8.78
CA LEU A 27 -3.58 8.16 9.60
C LEU A 27 -2.19 7.53 9.41
N SER A 28 -1.14 8.35 9.33
CA SER A 28 0.23 7.81 9.41
C SER A 28 0.53 7.34 10.84
N ALA A 29 1.17 6.19 10.98
CA ALA A 29 1.59 5.67 12.29
C ALA A 29 2.46 6.68 13.08
N HIS A 30 3.27 7.48 12.39
CA HIS A 30 4.10 8.52 13.01
C HIS A 30 3.31 9.71 13.56
N ALA A 31 2.09 9.93 13.07
CA ALA A 31 1.19 10.97 13.56
C ALA A 31 0.23 10.45 14.64
N LEU A 32 0.41 9.21 15.10
CA LEU A 32 -0.42 8.62 16.14
C LEU A 32 -0.02 9.14 17.52
N GLU A 33 -0.90 9.93 18.10
CA GLU A 33 -0.78 10.41 19.48
C GLU A 33 -2.04 10.03 20.27
N ALA A 34 -1.89 9.81 21.58
CA ALA A 34 -2.98 9.33 22.43
C ALA A 34 -4.25 10.22 22.38
N GLY A 35 -4.07 11.55 22.27
CA GLY A 35 -5.18 12.50 22.20
C GLY A 35 -5.96 12.46 20.88
N ALA A 36 -5.36 11.97 19.79
CA ALA A 36 -6.00 11.90 18.48
C ALA A 36 -6.85 10.62 18.29
N VAL A 37 -6.65 9.61 19.15
CA VAL A 37 -7.24 8.27 19.01
C VAL A 37 -8.77 8.26 18.92
N PRO A 38 -9.53 8.95 19.80
CA PRO A 38 -11.00 8.94 19.70
C PRO A 38 -11.50 9.54 18.38
N GLY A 39 -10.87 10.62 17.92
CA GLY A 39 -11.21 11.25 16.65
C GLY A 39 -10.84 10.37 15.44
N ALA A 40 -9.76 9.60 15.54
CA ALA A 40 -9.33 8.70 14.48
C ALA A 40 -10.33 7.54 14.25
N LEU A 41 -10.97 7.04 15.32
CA LEU A 41 -11.95 5.95 15.26
C LEU A 41 -13.40 6.39 15.07
N ALA A 42 -13.67 7.69 14.88
CA ALA A 42 -15.03 8.22 14.83
C ALA A 42 -15.94 7.60 13.74
N THR A 43 -15.38 6.97 12.71
CA THR A 43 -16.14 6.28 11.66
C THR A 43 -16.31 4.77 11.90
N GLY A 44 -15.79 4.25 13.02
CA GLY A 44 -15.76 2.81 13.31
C GLY A 44 -14.70 2.05 12.51
N ALA A 45 -13.88 2.72 11.71
CA ALA A 45 -12.79 2.11 10.96
C ALA A 45 -11.59 3.05 10.79
N LEU A 46 -10.37 2.52 10.92
CA LEU A 46 -9.13 3.26 10.77
C LEU A 46 -8.07 2.46 10.00
N VAL A 47 -7.42 3.11 9.05
CA VAL A 47 -6.13 2.69 8.51
C VAL A 47 -5.02 3.42 9.25
N LEU A 48 -4.07 2.66 9.79
CA LEU A 48 -2.80 3.17 10.30
C LEU A 48 -1.69 2.79 9.30
N GLU A 49 -1.20 3.78 8.56
CA GLU A 49 -0.22 3.57 7.49
C GLU A 49 1.23 3.61 7.99
N ASP A 50 2.04 2.73 7.43
CA ASP A 50 3.50 2.67 7.55
C ASP A 50 3.99 2.57 9.00
N LEU A 51 3.42 1.62 9.74
CA LEU A 51 3.87 1.34 11.10
C LEU A 51 5.29 0.78 11.09
N THR A 52 6.17 1.51 11.76
CA THR A 52 7.52 1.11 12.09
C THR A 52 7.70 1.22 13.60
N ALA A 53 8.68 0.53 14.18
CA ALA A 53 8.99 0.68 15.60
C ALA A 53 9.79 1.96 15.90
N ALA A 54 10.42 2.54 14.88
CA ALA A 54 11.08 3.83 15.00
C ALA A 54 10.01 4.91 15.24
N ASP A 55 10.14 5.65 16.34
CA ASP A 55 9.28 6.78 16.69
C ASP A 55 7.79 6.43 16.96
N LEU A 56 7.49 5.17 17.28
CA LEU A 56 6.13 4.74 17.64
C LEU A 56 5.80 5.07 19.11
N ASP A 57 4.72 5.82 19.35
CA ASP A 57 4.11 5.90 20.67
C ASP A 57 3.35 4.61 20.99
N GLU A 58 4.04 3.69 21.67
CA GLU A 58 3.46 2.40 22.09
C GLU A 58 2.22 2.56 22.98
N ARG A 59 2.12 3.62 23.78
CA ARG A 59 0.95 3.87 24.64
C ARG A 59 -0.24 4.32 23.80
N ALA A 60 -0.03 5.21 22.83
CA ALA A 60 -1.06 5.62 21.90
C ALA A 60 -1.59 4.44 21.08
N LEU A 61 -0.70 3.58 20.56
CA LEU A 61 -1.11 2.38 19.83
C LEU A 61 -1.87 1.39 20.74
N PHE A 62 -1.40 1.17 21.97
CA PHE A 62 -2.10 0.31 22.91
C PHE A 62 -3.50 0.85 23.23
N HIS A 63 -3.62 2.16 23.44
CA HIS A 63 -4.91 2.81 23.67
C HIS A 63 -5.84 2.66 22.46
N LEU A 64 -5.34 2.89 21.25
CA LEU A 64 -6.07 2.71 19.99
C LEU A 64 -6.61 1.28 19.85
N LEU A 65 -5.78 0.27 20.08
CA LEU A 65 -6.19 -1.14 19.97
C LEU A 65 -7.25 -1.51 21.02
N ASN A 66 -7.14 -0.96 22.23
CA ASN A 66 -8.13 -1.19 23.28
C ASN A 66 -9.46 -0.50 22.96
N LEU A 67 -9.42 0.76 22.51
CA LEU A 67 -10.62 1.51 22.17
C LEU A 67 -11.35 0.88 20.98
N ALA A 68 -10.63 0.50 19.93
CA ALA A 68 -11.26 -0.19 18.79
C ALA A 68 -11.91 -1.51 19.20
N ARG A 69 -11.34 -2.25 20.16
CA ARG A 69 -11.97 -3.46 20.68
C ARG A 69 -13.24 -3.15 21.50
N GLN A 70 -13.25 -2.07 22.26
CA GLN A 70 -14.40 -1.64 23.06
C GLN A 70 -15.55 -1.15 22.20
N ASP A 71 -15.23 -0.40 21.15
CA ASP A 71 -16.19 0.23 20.23
C ASP A 71 -16.54 -0.66 19.03
N GLU A 72 -16.07 -1.92 19.03
CA GLU A 72 -16.23 -2.88 17.93
C GLU A 72 -15.76 -2.33 16.56
N ALA A 73 -14.77 -1.44 16.58
CA ALA A 73 -14.20 -0.79 15.41
C ALA A 73 -13.12 -1.64 14.72
N TYR A 74 -12.92 -1.37 13.43
CA TYR A 74 -11.95 -2.08 12.60
C TYR A 74 -10.66 -1.27 12.42
N ILE A 75 -9.51 -1.93 12.62
CA ILE A 75 -8.20 -1.33 12.33
C ILE A 75 -7.47 -2.18 11.30
N LEU A 76 -7.02 -1.53 10.23
CA LEU A 76 -6.03 -2.05 9.29
C LEU A 76 -4.71 -1.31 9.48
N ILE A 77 -3.64 -2.05 9.72
CA ILE A 77 -2.29 -1.49 9.91
C ILE A 77 -1.41 -1.94 8.75
N THR A 78 -0.75 -1.03 8.06
CA THR A 78 0.28 -1.39 7.06
C THR A 78 1.65 -1.31 7.72
N ALA A 79 2.52 -2.27 7.44
CA ALA A 79 3.88 -2.30 7.99
C ALA A 79 4.84 -3.00 7.02
N ARG A 80 6.14 -2.76 7.18
CA ARG A 80 7.18 -3.53 6.47
C ARG A 80 7.47 -4.85 7.17
N GLU A 81 7.43 -4.83 8.50
CA GLU A 81 7.77 -5.95 9.37
C GLU A 81 6.52 -6.52 10.04
N ALA A 82 6.54 -7.82 10.35
CA ALA A 82 5.46 -8.44 11.09
C ALA A 82 5.41 -7.92 12.54
N PRO A 83 4.23 -7.85 13.18
CA PRO A 83 4.10 -7.35 14.55
C PRO A 83 5.00 -8.06 15.56
N VAL A 84 5.28 -9.34 15.33
CA VAL A 84 6.13 -10.17 16.20
C VAL A 84 7.62 -9.80 16.12
N ALA A 85 8.04 -9.18 15.02
CA ALA A 85 9.42 -8.75 14.80
C ALA A 85 9.70 -7.34 15.35
N LEU A 86 8.64 -6.54 15.60
CA LEU A 86 8.79 -5.20 16.13
C LEU A 86 9.38 -5.23 17.55
N PRO A 87 10.41 -4.41 17.86
CA PRO A 87 11.03 -4.33 19.18
C PRO A 87 10.17 -3.56 20.21
N ILE A 88 8.94 -4.03 20.45
CA ILE A 88 7.97 -3.40 21.36
C ILE A 88 8.34 -3.63 22.82
N VAL A 89 8.51 -2.56 23.59
CA VAL A 89 8.91 -2.62 25.01
C VAL A 89 7.73 -2.94 25.93
N LEU A 90 6.57 -2.31 25.70
CA LEU A 90 5.36 -2.46 26.49
C LEU A 90 4.78 -3.87 26.34
N ALA A 91 4.85 -4.66 27.41
CA ALA A 91 4.47 -6.06 27.41
C ALA A 91 3.01 -6.30 26.97
N ASP A 92 2.08 -5.44 27.41
CA ASP A 92 0.67 -5.56 27.05
C ASP A 92 0.41 -5.30 25.57
N LEU A 93 1.07 -4.29 24.99
CA LEU A 93 1.00 -4.03 23.55
C LEU A 93 1.59 -5.21 22.76
N ARG A 94 2.76 -5.72 23.19
CA ARG A 94 3.40 -6.87 22.56
C ARG A 94 2.47 -8.10 22.56
N SER A 95 1.79 -8.35 23.67
CA SER A 95 0.79 -9.43 23.79
C SER A 95 -0.38 -9.22 22.82
N ARG A 96 -0.92 -8.00 22.76
CA ARG A 96 -2.00 -7.64 21.81
C ARG A 96 -1.58 -7.85 20.36
N LEU A 97 -0.42 -7.34 19.97
CA LEU A 97 0.10 -7.42 18.59
C LEU A 97 0.31 -8.86 18.12
N ARG A 98 0.73 -9.76 19.00
CA ARG A 98 0.87 -11.20 18.69
C ARG A 98 -0.44 -11.89 18.34
N ALA A 99 -1.57 -11.37 18.83
CA ALA A 99 -2.90 -11.92 18.57
C ALA A 99 -3.55 -11.32 17.30
N VAL A 100 -2.96 -10.29 16.70
CA VAL A 100 -3.55 -9.62 15.53
C VAL A 100 -3.34 -10.48 14.27
N PRO A 101 -4.37 -10.69 13.43
CA PRO A 101 -4.21 -11.36 12.15
C PRO A 101 -3.22 -10.61 11.25
N VAL A 102 -2.29 -11.35 10.64
CA VAL A 102 -1.27 -10.83 9.73
C VAL A 102 -1.46 -11.42 8.34
N ILE A 103 -1.51 -10.55 7.33
CA ILE A 103 -1.49 -10.92 5.91
C ILE A 103 -0.19 -10.38 5.31
N THR A 104 0.57 -11.25 4.65
CA THR A 104 1.82 -10.89 3.99
C THR A 104 1.60 -10.71 2.49
N LEU A 105 1.90 -9.52 1.98
CA LEU A 105 2.03 -9.23 0.56
C LEU A 105 3.45 -9.53 0.11
N LEU A 106 3.54 -10.44 -0.85
CA LEU A 106 4.76 -10.70 -1.58
C LEU A 106 4.80 -9.80 -2.83
N PRO A 107 5.98 -9.58 -3.42
CA PRO A 107 6.06 -9.07 -4.78
C PRO A 107 5.20 -9.91 -5.73
N PRO A 108 4.55 -9.29 -6.73
CA PRO A 108 3.71 -10.02 -7.67
C PRO A 108 4.54 -11.05 -8.44
N ASP A 109 3.96 -12.21 -8.73
CA ASP A 109 4.53 -13.11 -9.73
C ASP A 109 4.35 -12.53 -11.15
N ASP A 110 4.91 -13.20 -12.17
CA ASP A 110 4.88 -12.68 -13.54
C ASP A 110 3.45 -12.50 -14.08
N GLN A 111 2.57 -13.45 -13.76
CA GLN A 111 1.19 -13.43 -14.23
C GLN A 111 0.42 -12.26 -13.59
N LEU A 112 0.51 -12.12 -12.27
CA LEU A 112 -0.08 -11.01 -11.54
C LEU A 112 0.52 -9.68 -11.98
N PHE A 113 1.82 -9.63 -12.24
CA PHE A 113 2.50 -8.40 -12.65
C PHE A 113 2.03 -7.90 -14.02
N ARG A 114 1.90 -8.81 -15.00
CA ARG A 114 1.33 -8.50 -16.32
C ARG A 114 -0.12 -8.03 -16.21
N ALA A 115 -0.94 -8.75 -15.45
CA ALA A 115 -2.33 -8.38 -15.20
C ALA A 115 -2.42 -7.00 -14.52
N LEU A 116 -1.52 -6.71 -13.60
CA LEU A 116 -1.42 -5.42 -12.92
C LEU A 116 -1.10 -4.28 -13.90
N ILE A 117 -0.13 -4.46 -14.80
CA ILE A 117 0.20 -3.46 -15.83
C ILE A 117 -1.03 -3.15 -16.69
N VAL A 118 -1.72 -4.19 -17.15
CA VAL A 118 -2.95 -4.05 -17.95
C VAL A 118 -4.03 -3.31 -17.16
N LYS A 119 -4.27 -3.69 -15.90
CA LYS A 119 -5.25 -3.05 -15.03
C LYS A 119 -4.93 -1.57 -14.80
N LEU A 120 -3.69 -1.24 -14.48
CA LEU A 120 -3.24 0.13 -14.24
C LEU A 120 -3.38 1.02 -15.49
N ALA A 121 -3.12 0.46 -16.67
CA ALA A 121 -3.34 1.15 -17.93
C ALA A 121 -4.84 1.37 -18.18
N ALA A 122 -5.66 0.33 -17.97
CA ALA A 122 -7.11 0.41 -18.13
C ALA A 122 -7.77 1.42 -17.18
N ASP A 123 -7.34 1.49 -15.92
CA ASP A 123 -7.81 2.50 -14.95
C ASP A 123 -7.55 3.95 -15.42
N ARG A 124 -6.53 4.14 -16.27
CA ARG A 124 -6.16 5.42 -16.89
C ARG A 124 -6.72 5.59 -18.30
N GLN A 125 -7.57 4.66 -18.76
CA GLN A 125 -8.09 4.63 -20.14
C GLN A 125 -6.96 4.56 -21.20
N LEU A 126 -5.80 4.04 -20.82
CA LEU A 126 -4.62 3.90 -21.67
C LEU A 126 -4.67 2.56 -22.40
N ALA A 127 -4.83 2.61 -23.72
CA ALA A 127 -4.78 1.41 -24.55
C ALA A 127 -3.32 0.93 -24.73
N ILE A 128 -3.04 -0.28 -24.25
CA ILE A 128 -1.74 -0.95 -24.44
C ILE A 128 -1.97 -2.35 -25.01
N ASP A 129 -1.11 -2.77 -25.95
CA ASP A 129 -1.11 -4.11 -26.50
C ASP A 129 -0.18 -5.07 -25.72
N GLU A 130 -0.27 -6.36 -26.02
CA GLU A 130 0.58 -7.39 -25.39
C GLU A 130 2.08 -7.14 -25.59
N THR A 131 2.47 -6.47 -26.68
CA THR A 131 3.89 -6.18 -26.94
C THR A 131 4.44 -5.15 -25.96
N VAL A 132 3.62 -4.16 -25.58
CA VAL A 132 3.95 -3.19 -24.52
C VAL A 132 4.00 -3.90 -23.18
N VAL A 133 2.97 -4.69 -22.83
CA VAL A 133 2.90 -5.40 -21.54
C VAL A 133 4.13 -6.31 -21.36
N SER A 134 4.42 -7.16 -22.35
CA SER A 134 5.59 -8.04 -22.34
C SER A 134 6.91 -7.26 -22.26
N TYR A 135 7.01 -6.12 -22.94
CA TYR A 135 8.20 -5.28 -22.87
C TYR A 135 8.41 -4.71 -21.46
N LEU A 136 7.36 -4.14 -20.87
CA LEU A 136 7.43 -3.56 -19.52
C LEU A 136 7.74 -4.63 -18.47
N ALA A 137 7.04 -5.78 -18.52
CA ALA A 137 7.19 -6.87 -17.56
C ALA A 137 8.63 -7.43 -17.46
N THR A 138 9.43 -7.26 -18.52
CA THR A 138 10.83 -7.73 -18.58
C THR A 138 11.87 -6.65 -18.31
N ARG A 139 11.45 -5.38 -18.20
CA ARG A 139 12.35 -4.22 -18.16
C ARG A 139 12.25 -3.38 -16.89
N ILE A 140 11.12 -3.42 -16.20
CA ILE A 140 10.94 -2.70 -14.94
C ILE A 140 11.03 -3.66 -13.75
N GLU A 141 11.27 -3.12 -12.56
CA GLU A 141 11.23 -3.89 -11.32
C GLU A 141 9.84 -4.55 -11.15
N ARG A 142 9.81 -5.83 -10.76
CA ARG A 142 8.57 -6.58 -10.53
C ARG A 142 7.91 -6.18 -9.21
N SER A 143 7.45 -4.93 -9.12
CA SER A 143 6.75 -4.37 -7.96
C SER A 143 5.57 -3.50 -8.37
N TYR A 144 4.54 -3.43 -7.51
CA TYR A 144 3.36 -2.61 -7.76
C TYR A 144 3.72 -1.13 -7.96
N ALA A 145 4.69 -0.62 -7.19
CA ALA A 145 5.17 0.74 -7.31
C ALA A 145 5.76 1.02 -8.71
N ALA A 146 6.67 0.16 -9.18
CA ALA A 146 7.29 0.32 -10.48
C ALA A 146 6.26 0.28 -11.62
N ALA A 147 5.36 -0.72 -11.63
CA ALA A 147 4.29 -0.78 -12.62
C ALA A 147 3.42 0.49 -12.63
N ARG A 148 2.98 0.96 -11.46
CA ARG A 148 2.17 2.18 -11.34
C ARG A 148 2.91 3.42 -11.83
N GLN A 149 4.19 3.57 -11.48
CA GLN A 149 5.00 4.70 -11.91
C GLN A 149 5.22 4.67 -13.42
N THR A 150 5.62 3.54 -13.99
CA THR A 150 5.87 3.41 -15.43
C THR A 150 4.60 3.66 -16.26
N VAL A 151 3.46 3.11 -15.83
CA VAL A 151 2.18 3.38 -16.53
C VAL A 151 1.81 4.86 -16.45
N ALA A 152 2.00 5.52 -15.30
CA ALA A 152 1.74 6.95 -15.16
C ALA A 152 2.64 7.82 -16.06
N LEU A 153 3.91 7.44 -16.20
CA LEU A 153 4.86 8.12 -17.08
C LEU A 153 4.48 7.92 -18.56
N LEU A 154 4.12 6.71 -18.96
CA LEU A 154 3.67 6.42 -20.32
C LEU A 154 2.42 7.22 -20.70
N ASP A 155 1.45 7.27 -19.79
CA ASP A 155 0.22 8.06 -19.93
C ASP A 155 0.55 9.54 -20.17
N GLY A 156 1.31 10.15 -19.26
CA GLY A 156 1.73 11.55 -19.38
C GLY A 156 2.51 11.85 -20.66
N GLU A 157 3.42 10.95 -21.05
CA GLU A 157 4.24 11.13 -22.24
C GLU A 157 3.45 10.93 -23.55
N SER A 158 2.49 10.00 -23.56
CA SER A 158 1.58 9.80 -24.69
C SER A 158 0.71 11.02 -24.95
N LEU A 159 0.21 11.66 -23.86
CA LEU A 159 -0.55 12.90 -23.93
C LEU A 159 0.31 14.07 -24.38
N ARG A 160 1.54 14.19 -23.86
CA ARG A 160 2.49 15.26 -24.23
C ARG A 160 2.86 15.21 -25.71
N LEU A 161 3.05 14.02 -26.26
CA LEU A 161 3.44 13.80 -27.66
C LEU A 161 2.24 13.68 -28.60
N GLY A 162 1.02 13.52 -28.07
CA GLY A 162 -0.19 13.30 -28.86
C GLY A 162 -0.16 12.01 -29.68
N ARG A 163 0.54 10.97 -29.22
CA ARG A 163 0.71 9.70 -29.94
C ARG A 163 0.35 8.51 -29.05
N PRO A 164 -0.15 7.40 -29.62
CA PRO A 164 -0.54 6.23 -28.84
C PRO A 164 0.66 5.58 -28.13
N VAL A 165 0.35 4.86 -27.05
CA VAL A 165 1.36 4.06 -26.35
C VAL A 165 1.72 2.85 -27.20
N THR A 166 3.01 2.74 -27.50
CA THR A 166 3.60 1.64 -28.28
C THR A 166 4.85 1.13 -27.58
N ARG A 167 5.34 -0.05 -27.98
CA ARG A 167 6.60 -0.57 -27.49
C ARG A 167 7.77 0.39 -27.75
N ALA A 168 7.73 1.14 -28.86
CA ALA A 168 8.76 2.13 -29.19
C ALA A 168 8.77 3.29 -28.17
N LEU A 169 7.60 3.85 -27.85
CA LEU A 169 7.47 4.89 -26.83
C LEU A 169 7.95 4.38 -25.46
N ALA A 170 7.56 3.16 -25.07
CA ALA A 170 8.03 2.57 -23.81
C ALA A 170 9.55 2.39 -23.78
N ALA A 171 10.16 2.02 -24.92
CA ALA A 171 11.61 1.86 -25.01
C ALA A 171 12.37 3.20 -25.03
N GLU A 172 11.77 4.28 -25.53
CA GLU A 172 12.31 5.63 -25.39
C GLU A 172 12.28 6.06 -23.91
N LEU A 173 11.12 5.90 -23.27
CA LEU A 173 10.92 6.31 -21.87
C LEU A 173 11.86 5.61 -20.89
N LEU A 174 12.07 4.29 -21.05
CA LEU A 174 12.97 3.52 -20.18
C LEU A 174 14.46 3.66 -20.53
N ARG A 175 14.83 4.37 -21.61
CA ARG A 175 16.22 4.70 -21.92
C ARG A 175 16.67 6.02 -21.29
N ASP A 176 15.73 6.95 -21.12
CA ASP A 176 15.99 8.32 -20.67
C ASP A 176 15.77 8.51 -19.15
N GLY A 177 15.47 7.44 -18.40
CA GLY A 177 15.31 7.43 -16.94
C GLY A 177 16.21 6.40 -16.27
#